data_AF-A0A7C6AWB8-F1
#
_entry.id   AF-A0A7C6AWB8-F1
#
_cell.length_a   1.000
_cell.length_b   1.000
_cell.length_c   1.000
_cell.angle_alpha   90.00
_cell.angle_beta   90.00
_cell.angle_gamma   90.00
#
_symmetry.space_group_name_H-M   'P 1'
#
loop_
_entity.id
_entity.type
_entity.pdbx_description
1 polymer ?
#
loop_
_entity_poly.entity_id
_entity_poly.type
_entity_poly.pdbx_seq_one_letter_code
_entity_poly.pdbx_strand_id
1 'polypeptide(L)'
;RLIPRSVKHLRASRFAYEQFFAQGLHLTRQRNGILIYVSVAERFVEILADKGINDRVERGYWDEIVNRFILEVREERIADGFISAIESCGEVLAQHFPHTADDIDELPNHLVEIR
;
A
#
# COMPACT_ATOMS: atom_id res chain seq x y z
N ARG A 1 -30.00 0.58 -2.01
CA ARG A 1 -29.62 -0.75 -2.56
C ARG A 1 -28.60 -1.36 -1.62
N LEU A 2 -28.86 -2.54 -1.03
CA LEU A 2 -27.98 -3.15 -0.04
C LEU A 2 -26.93 -4.02 -0.75
N ILE A 3 -25.67 -3.60 -0.76
CA ILE A 3 -24.55 -4.36 -1.35
C ILE A 3 -23.79 -5.04 -0.20
N PRO A 4 -23.53 -6.36 -0.26
CA PRO A 4 -22.78 -7.07 0.78
C PRO A 4 -21.35 -6.52 0.93
N ARG A 5 -20.83 -6.45 2.16
CA ARG A 5 -19.47 -5.96 2.45
C ARG A 5 -18.38 -6.69 1.66
N SER A 6 -18.49 -8.01 1.53
CA SER A 6 -17.54 -8.82 0.74
C SER A 6 -17.45 -8.36 -0.73
N VAL A 7 -18.58 -8.03 -1.34
CA VAL A 7 -18.63 -7.52 -2.73
C VAL A 7 -17.97 -6.14 -2.81
N LYS A 8 -18.15 -5.30 -1.79
CA LYS A 8 -17.53 -3.98 -1.76
C LYS A 8 -16.02 -4.06 -1.58
N HIS A 9 -15.53 -4.91 -0.68
CA HIS A 9 -14.10 -5.15 -0.49
C HIS A 9 -13.46 -5.75 -1.74
N LEU A 10 -14.14 -6.69 -2.41
CA LEU A 10 -13.65 -7.25 -3.67
C LEU A 10 -13.48 -6.16 -4.76
N ARG A 11 -14.42 -5.22 -4.84
CA ARG A 11 -14.33 -4.09 -5.77
C ARG A 11 -13.20 -3.13 -5.40
N ALA A 12 -13.06 -2.81 -4.11
CA ALA A 12 -11.99 -1.97 -3.60
C ALA A 12 -10.62 -2.58 -3.91
N SER A 13 -10.46 -3.89 -3.66
CA SER A 13 -9.23 -4.62 -3.96
C SER A 13 -8.93 -4.64 -5.45
N ARG A 14 -9.91 -4.99 -6.28
CA ARG A 14 -9.74 -4.92 -7.75
C ARG A 14 -9.29 -3.53 -8.21
N PHE A 15 -9.87 -2.48 -7.65
CA PHE A 15 -9.53 -1.12 -7.99
C PHE A 15 -8.10 -0.76 -7.54
N ALA A 16 -7.66 -1.22 -6.36
CA ALA A 16 -6.28 -1.09 -5.91
C ALA A 16 -5.30 -1.76 -6.89
N TYR A 17 -5.60 -2.97 -7.36
CA TYR A 17 -4.80 -3.65 -8.39
C TYR A 17 -4.75 -2.86 -9.70
N GLU A 18 -5.89 -2.34 -10.18
CA GLU A 18 -5.94 -1.51 -11.39
C GLU A 18 -5.06 -0.26 -11.24
N GLN A 19 -5.08 0.40 -10.07
CA GLN A 19 -4.21 1.55 -9.78
C GLN A 19 -2.73 1.16 -9.72
N PHE A 20 -2.40 -0.01 -9.16
CA PHE A 20 -1.02 -0.48 -9.08
C PHE A 20 -0.35 -0.55 -10.47
N PHE A 21 -1.10 -1.03 -11.48
CA PHE A 21 -0.61 -1.07 -12.85
C PHE A 21 -0.69 0.30 -13.54
N ALA A 22 -1.78 1.04 -13.35
CA ALA A 22 -1.98 2.35 -13.98
C ALA A 22 -0.92 3.37 -13.56
N GLN A 23 -0.46 3.32 -12.31
CA GLN A 23 0.59 4.20 -11.77
C GLN A 23 2.01 3.68 -12.02
N GLY A 24 2.16 2.52 -12.69
CA GLY A 24 3.48 2.01 -13.07
C GLY A 24 4.34 1.47 -11.92
N LEU A 25 3.78 1.19 -10.74
CA LEU A 25 4.53 0.70 -9.56
C LEU A 25 5.31 -0.60 -9.85
N HIS A 26 4.77 -1.42 -10.75
CA HIS A 26 5.39 -2.64 -11.24
C HIS A 26 6.60 -2.42 -12.17
N LEU A 27 6.88 -1.19 -12.62
CA LEU A 27 7.94 -0.90 -13.59
C LEU A 27 9.29 -0.57 -12.92
N THR A 28 9.33 -0.55 -11.59
CA THR A 28 10.56 -0.30 -10.83
C THR A 28 11.66 -1.33 -11.17
N ARG A 29 12.91 -0.88 -11.29
CA ARG A 29 14.05 -1.73 -11.69
C ARG A 29 14.22 -2.93 -10.78
N GLN A 30 14.03 -2.74 -9.48
CA GLN A 30 14.18 -3.77 -8.46
C GLN A 30 12.87 -4.48 -8.10
N ARG A 31 11.75 -4.13 -8.75
CA ARG A 31 10.40 -4.61 -8.39
C ARG A 31 10.10 -4.35 -6.93
N ASN A 32 10.30 -3.09 -6.52
CA ASN A 32 10.18 -2.60 -5.14
C ASN A 32 9.08 -1.53 -4.98
N GLY A 33 8.13 -1.47 -5.92
CA GLY A 33 6.96 -0.60 -5.79
C GLY A 33 5.98 -1.09 -4.72
N ILE A 34 5.46 -0.16 -3.91
CA ILE A 34 4.43 -0.41 -2.90
C ILE A 34 3.27 0.56 -3.11
N LEU A 35 2.04 0.04 -3.18
CA LEU A 35 0.82 0.83 -3.12
C LEU A 35 0.14 0.62 -1.76
N ILE A 36 -0.09 1.73 -1.06
CA ILE A 36 -0.93 1.76 0.14
C ILE A 36 -2.29 2.31 -0.29
N TYR A 37 -3.30 1.43 -0.31
CA TYR A 37 -4.65 1.77 -0.76
C TYR A 37 -5.62 1.83 0.43
N VAL A 38 -6.44 2.89 0.47
CA VAL A 38 -7.47 3.09 1.50
C VAL A 38 -8.80 3.46 0.86
N SER A 39 -9.84 2.73 1.21
CA SER A 39 -11.24 3.11 0.96
C SER A 39 -11.91 3.47 2.27
N VAL A 40 -12.03 4.77 2.54
CA VAL A 40 -12.63 5.30 3.78
C VAL A 40 -14.11 4.90 3.90
N ALA A 41 -14.85 4.98 2.79
CA ALA A 41 -16.28 4.63 2.74
C ALA A 41 -16.54 3.17 3.13
N GLU A 42 -15.61 2.27 2.78
CA GLU A 42 -15.73 0.85 3.05
C GLU A 42 -14.88 0.38 4.24
N ARG A 43 -14.11 1.28 4.87
CA ARG A 43 -13.13 0.97 5.93
C ARG A 43 -12.21 -0.18 5.52
N PHE A 44 -11.76 -0.13 4.28
CA PHE A 44 -10.92 -1.14 3.67
C PHE A 44 -9.53 -0.56 3.42
N VAL A 45 -8.50 -1.29 3.84
CA VAL A 45 -7.09 -0.95 3.62
C VAL A 45 -6.43 -2.16 2.98
N GLU A 46 -5.60 -1.93 1.98
CA GLU A 46 -4.82 -2.97 1.32
C GLU A 46 -3.45 -2.42 0.95
N ILE A 47 -2.41 -3.21 1.20
CA ILE A 47 -1.04 -2.90 0.80
C ILE A 47 -0.66 -3.89 -0.31
N LEU A 48 -0.34 -3.36 -1.48
CA LEU A 48 0.13 -4.14 -2.62
C LEU A 48 1.61 -3.86 -2.82
N ALA A 49 2.46 -4.84 -2.53
CA ALA A 49 3.89 -4.77 -2.82
C ALA A 49 4.22 -5.59 -4.07
N ASP A 50 5.18 -5.13 -4.86
CA ASP A 50 5.67 -5.88 -6.02
C ASP A 50 6.47 -7.13 -5.57
N LYS A 51 6.72 -8.02 -6.53
CA LYS A 51 7.34 -9.33 -6.32
C LYS A 51 8.68 -9.24 -5.59
N GLY A 52 9.51 -8.26 -5.90
CA GLY A 52 10.82 -8.12 -5.28
C GLY A 52 10.71 -7.98 -3.76
N ILE A 53 9.71 -7.26 -3.26
CA ILE A 53 9.51 -7.11 -1.83
C ILE A 53 8.83 -8.36 -1.25
N ASN A 54 7.76 -8.86 -1.89
CA ASN A 54 7.01 -10.01 -1.38
C ASN A 54 7.87 -11.27 -1.22
N ASP A 55 8.89 -11.45 -2.06
CA ASP A 55 9.83 -12.57 -1.96
C ASP A 55 10.79 -12.45 -0.75
N ARG A 56 10.88 -11.28 -0.11
CA ARG A 56 11.85 -10.96 0.96
C ARG A 56 11.24 -10.72 2.34
N VAL A 57 9.92 -10.53 2.40
CA VAL A 57 9.19 -10.19 3.63
C VAL A 57 8.49 -11.43 4.18
N GLU A 58 8.43 -11.53 5.52
CA GLU A 58 7.72 -12.62 6.19
C GLU A 58 6.21 -12.58 5.93
N ARG A 59 5.59 -13.76 5.89
CA ARG A 59 4.13 -13.86 5.77
C ARG A 59 3.46 -13.19 6.96
N GLY A 60 2.48 -12.33 6.70
CA GLY A 60 1.73 -11.63 7.75
C GLY A 60 2.30 -10.27 8.14
N TYR A 61 3.49 -9.89 7.67
CA TYR A 61 4.07 -8.57 7.94
C TYR A 61 3.11 -7.42 7.55
N TRP A 62 2.56 -7.49 6.33
CA TRP A 62 1.59 -6.50 5.84
C TRP A 62 0.28 -6.53 6.62
N ASP A 63 -0.13 -7.69 7.13
CA ASP A 63 -1.37 -7.83 7.90
C ASP A 63 -1.30 -7.02 9.19
N GLU A 64 -0.14 -6.95 9.84
CA GLU A 64 0.06 -6.15 11.05
C GLU A 64 -0.11 -4.65 10.77
N ILE A 65 0.49 -4.16 9.68
CA ILE A 65 0.39 -2.76 9.25
C ILE A 65 -1.06 -2.43 8.87
N VAL A 66 -1.69 -3.29 8.07
CA VAL A 66 -3.09 -3.13 7.66
C VAL A 66 -4.03 -3.11 8.88
N ASN A 67 -3.82 -4.01 9.84
CA ASN A 67 -4.64 -4.06 11.06
C ASN A 67 -4.51 -2.78 11.89
N ARG A 68 -3.30 -2.25 12.05
CA ARG A 68 -3.07 -0.95 12.73
C ARG A 68 -3.77 0.18 12.00
N PHE A 69 -3.58 0.25 10.68
CA PHE A 69 -4.18 1.30 9.87
C PHE A 69 -5.71 1.25 9.90
N ILE A 70 -6.32 0.06 9.86
CA ILE A 70 -7.78 -0.07 10.01
C ILE A 70 -8.26 0.51 11.35
N LEU A 71 -7.51 0.36 12.45
CA LEU A 71 -7.87 0.96 13.73
C LEU A 71 -7.79 2.49 13.67
N GLU A 72 -6.75 3.04 13.06
CA GLU A 72 -6.57 4.50 12.93
C GLU A 72 -7.65 5.12 12.02
N VAL A 73 -8.01 4.46 10.92
CA VAL A 73 -9.13 4.86 10.05
C VAL A 73 -10.46 4.85 10.82
N ARG A 74 -10.67 3.88 11.72
CA ARG A 74 -11.87 3.81 12.55
C ARG A 74 -11.97 4.95 13.57
N GLU A 75 -10.84 5.51 13.96
CA GLU A 75 -10.73 6.63 14.91
C GLU A 75 -10.55 7.98 14.19
N GLU A 76 -10.85 8.03 12.87
CA GLU A 76 -10.74 9.22 12.02
C GLU A 76 -9.31 9.79 11.89
N ARG A 77 -8.29 9.00 12.25
CA ARG A 77 -6.87 9.34 12.17
C ARG A 77 -6.21 8.74 10.92
N ILE A 78 -6.78 9.03 9.76
CA ILE A 78 -6.33 8.44 8.49
C ILE A 78 -4.89 8.86 8.15
N ALA A 79 -4.54 10.11 8.43
CA ALA A 79 -3.19 10.62 8.16
C ALA A 79 -2.13 9.87 8.97
N ASP A 80 -2.38 9.62 10.26
CA ASP A 80 -1.46 8.87 11.13
C ASP A 80 -1.25 7.45 10.62
N GLY A 81 -2.30 6.82 10.08
CA GLY A 81 -2.17 5.49 9.50
C GLY A 81 -1.41 5.44 8.18
N PHE A 82 -1.49 6.48 7.35
CA PHE A 82 -0.58 6.60 6.22
C PHE A 82 0.86 6.78 6.67
N ILE A 83 1.12 7.66 7.64
CA ILE A 83 2.46 7.92 8.15
C ILE A 83 3.07 6.62 8.70
N SER A 84 2.35 5.90 9.58
CA SER A 84 2.84 4.67 10.19
C SER A 84 3.08 3.55 9.17
N ALA A 85 2.21 3.44 8.16
CA ALA A 85 2.38 2.48 7.06
C ALA A 85 3.58 2.84 6.17
N ILE A 86 3.77 4.12 5.84
CA ILE A 86 4.91 4.60 5.05
C ILE A 86 6.23 4.35 5.80
N GLU A 87 6.29 4.66 7.09
CA GLU A 87 7.47 4.40 7.93
C GLU A 87 7.82 2.91 7.94
N SER A 88 6.84 2.05 8.17
CA SER A 88 7.03 0.58 8.19
C SER A 88 7.48 0.06 6.82
N CYS A 89 6.87 0.53 5.73
CA CYS A 89 7.31 0.19 4.37
C CYS A 89 8.76 0.66 4.11
N GLY A 90 9.11 1.86 4.59
CA GLY A 90 10.45 2.43 4.47
C GLY A 90 11.51 1.60 5.19
N GLU A 91 11.22 1.06 6.38
CA GLU A 91 12.12 0.17 7.11
C GLU A 91 12.42 -1.11 6.32
N VAL A 92 11.38 -1.75 5.75
CA VAL A 92 11.55 -2.94 4.90
C VAL A 92 12.39 -2.62 3.67
N LEU A 93 12.08 -1.52 3.00
CA LEU A 93 12.81 -1.09 1.82
C LEU A 93 14.27 -0.81 2.16
N ALA A 94 14.56 -0.10 3.24
CA ALA A 94 15.92 0.19 3.67
C ALA A 94 16.72 -1.08 4.00
N GLN A 95 16.07 -2.10 4.59
CA GLN A 95 16.71 -3.37 4.92
C GLN A 95 17.04 -4.21 3.68
N HIS A 96 16.12 -4.27 2.70
CA HIS A 96 16.22 -5.20 1.58
C HIS A 96 16.70 -4.58 0.26
N PHE A 97 16.56 -3.27 0.14
CA PHE A 97 16.89 -2.44 -1.03
C PHE A 97 17.61 -1.17 -0.53
N PRO A 98 18.79 -1.31 0.09
CA PRO A 98 19.50 -0.18 0.67
C PRO A 98 19.85 0.84 -0.41
N HIS A 99 19.79 2.12 -0.03
CA HIS A 99 20.06 3.23 -0.94
C HIS A 99 21.47 3.15 -1.52
N THR A 100 21.59 3.33 -2.84
CA THR A 100 22.85 3.37 -3.57
C THR A 100 23.08 4.74 -4.21
N ALA A 101 24.35 5.07 -4.49
CA ALA A 101 24.72 6.38 -5.03
C ALA A 101 24.15 6.66 -6.43
N ASP A 102 23.72 5.63 -7.16
CA ASP A 102 23.09 5.69 -8.47
C ASP A 102 21.56 5.50 -8.44
N ASP A 103 20.95 5.48 -7.25
CA ASP A 103 19.49 5.45 -7.12
C ASP A 103 18.86 6.70 -7.71
N ILE A 104 17.73 6.49 -8.38
CA ILE A 104 16.91 7.53 -8.96
C ILE A 104 15.51 7.43 -8.37
N ASP A 105 14.81 8.56 -8.32
CA ASP A 105 13.40 8.58 -7.94
C ASP A 105 12.55 8.01 -9.09
N GLU A 106 12.26 6.71 -9.04
CA GLU A 106 11.53 5.97 -10.08
C GLU A 106 10.01 6.25 -10.07
N LEU A 107 9.47 6.70 -8.93
CA LEU A 107 8.03 6.88 -8.72
C LEU A 107 7.76 8.22 -8.02
N PRO A 108 6.90 9.10 -8.57
CA PRO A 108 6.64 10.39 -7.96
C PRO A 108 5.90 10.24 -6.62
N ASN A 109 6.37 10.97 -5.61
CA ASN A 109 5.70 11.07 -4.30
C ASN A 109 4.44 11.92 -4.40
N HIS A 110 3.26 11.28 -4.51
CA HIS A 110 1.98 12.00 -4.52
C HIS A 110 0.84 11.15 -3.95
N LEU A 111 -0.07 11.80 -3.25
CA LEU A 111 -1.34 11.21 -2.81
C LEU A 111 -2.34 11.27 -3.97
N VAL A 112 -2.85 10.11 -4.37
CA VAL A 112 -3.92 10.02 -5.38
C VAL A 112 -5.26 9.93 -4.67
N GLU A 113 -6.03 11.02 -4.67
CA GLU A 113 -7.42 11.03 -4.21
C GLU A 113 -8.36 10.77 -5.40
N ILE A 114 -9.13 9.68 -5.33
CA ILE A 114 -10.12 9.34 -6.37
C ILE A 114 -11.51 9.56 -5.79
N ARG A 115 -12.23 10.51 -6.38
CA ARG A 115 -13.59 10.93 -5.99
C ARG A 115 -14.66 10.23 -6.81
#